data_AF-A0A9X9S470-F1
#
_entry.id   AF-A0A9X9S470-F1
#
_cell.length_a   1.000
_cell.length_b   1.000
_cell.length_c   1.000
_cell.angle_alpha   90.00
_cell.angle_beta   90.00
_cell.angle_gamma   90.00
#
_symmetry.space_group_name_H-M   'P 1'
#
loop_
_entity.id
_entity.type
_entity.pdbx_description
1 polymer ?
#
loop_
_entity_poly.entity_id
_entity_poly.type
_entity_poly.pdbx_seq_one_letter_code
_entity_poly.pdbx_strand_id
1 'polypeptide(L)'
;MITDWSARDIYEHREWFLAGLAVLIFCVPVSIYVIGSMMGAGVQFPLFRYQETYMGANVITIIRDLQYVLEGSITGRSALMPVFWTAGVIFGSFGLFFIAIPSRIRGWYSPRRGGICIMGAGFLYLLALIAQYGPTFSSSGGFAIPVGVPVFIAAGWLVWSGTLFPYADETDVDNPEDSQDISS
;
A
#
# COMPACT_ATOMS: atom_id res chain seq x y z
N MET A 1 30.91 25.99 7.88
CA MET A 1 29.83 26.63 7.08
C MET A 1 29.60 25.97 5.72
N ILE A 2 30.56 25.20 5.16
CA ILE A 2 30.41 24.50 3.86
C ILE A 2 29.74 23.11 4.00
N THR A 3 29.73 22.51 5.20
CA THR A 3 29.17 21.18 5.46
C THR A 3 27.64 21.10 5.49
N ASP A 4 26.96 22.22 5.74
CA ASP A 4 25.50 22.27 5.90
C ASP A 4 24.76 22.17 4.55
N TRP A 5 25.34 22.74 3.48
CA TRP A 5 24.76 22.67 2.13
C TRP A 5 24.77 21.25 1.56
N SER A 6 25.87 20.51 1.77
CA SER A 6 25.98 19.11 1.32
C SER A 6 24.98 18.19 2.03
N ALA A 7 24.69 18.43 3.32
CA ALA A 7 23.75 17.61 4.06
C ALA A 7 22.32 17.79 3.53
N ARG A 8 21.88 19.03 3.32
CA ARG A 8 20.51 19.35 2.86
C ARG A 8 20.18 18.77 1.49
N ASP A 9 21.11 18.81 0.54
CA ASP A 9 20.91 18.23 -0.80
C ASP A 9 20.72 16.71 -0.72
N ILE A 10 21.46 16.02 0.16
CA ILE A 10 21.33 14.57 0.37
C ILE A 10 19.95 14.23 0.95
N TYR A 11 19.42 15.06 1.86
CA TYR A 11 18.07 14.85 2.42
C TYR A 11 16.97 15.04 1.39
N GLU A 12 17.01 16.09 0.56
CA GLU A 12 15.99 16.33 -0.47
C GLU A 12 15.96 15.21 -1.52
N HIS A 13 17.11 14.80 -2.06
CA HIS A 13 17.15 13.73 -3.08
C HIS A 13 16.60 12.41 -2.55
N ARG A 14 16.83 12.12 -1.26
CA ARG A 14 16.35 10.92 -0.59
C ARG A 14 14.83 10.92 -0.40
N GLU A 15 14.22 12.06 -0.08
CA GLU A 15 12.76 12.19 0.04
C GLU A 15 12.06 11.96 -1.30
N TRP A 16 12.59 12.57 -2.37
CA TRP A 16 12.06 12.37 -3.73
C TRP A 16 12.22 10.93 -4.20
N PHE A 17 13.34 10.28 -3.86
CA PHE A 17 13.54 8.86 -4.15
C PHE A 17 12.48 7.99 -3.46
N LEU A 18 12.17 8.28 -2.20
CA LEU A 18 11.18 7.52 -1.42
C LEU A 18 9.75 7.77 -1.89
N ALA A 19 9.40 9.02 -2.20
CA ALA A 19 8.14 9.34 -2.84
C ALA A 19 8.03 8.63 -4.20
N GLY A 20 9.10 8.61 -5.00
CA GLY A 20 9.18 7.87 -6.25
C GLY A 20 8.98 6.36 -6.06
N LEU A 21 9.62 5.76 -5.06
CA LEU A 21 9.44 4.35 -4.71
C LEU A 21 7.99 4.06 -4.28
N ALA A 22 7.40 4.93 -3.47
CA ALA A 22 6.03 4.80 -3.00
C ALA A 22 5.01 4.90 -4.16
N VAL A 23 5.23 5.82 -5.10
CA VAL A 23 4.43 5.91 -6.33
C VAL A 23 4.62 4.66 -7.20
N LEU A 24 5.85 4.17 -7.34
CA LEU A 24 6.15 2.99 -8.14
C LEU A 24 5.38 1.76 -7.64
N ILE A 25 5.23 1.60 -6.33
CA ILE A 25 4.46 0.50 -5.72
C ILE A 25 2.99 0.52 -6.16
N PHE A 26 2.42 1.70 -6.43
CA PHE A 26 1.07 1.82 -6.99
C PHE A 26 0.97 1.41 -8.46
N CYS A 27 2.09 1.36 -9.17
CA CYS A 27 2.19 0.89 -10.55
C CYS A 27 2.50 -0.61 -10.65
N VAL A 28 2.85 -1.27 -9.54
CA VAL A 28 3.14 -2.72 -9.54
C VAL A 28 1.82 -3.50 -9.53
N PRO A 29 1.72 -4.58 -10.33
CA PRO A 29 0.57 -5.48 -10.24
C PRO A 29 0.51 -6.12 -8.85
N VAL A 30 -0.63 -6.01 -8.19
CA VAL A 30 -0.89 -6.61 -6.88
C VAL A 30 -1.16 -8.10 -7.00
N SER A 31 -1.93 -8.48 -8.03
CA SER A 31 -2.23 -9.89 -8.29
C SER A 31 -2.33 -10.19 -9.77
N ILE A 32 -2.05 -11.43 -10.11
CA ILE A 32 -2.33 -12.02 -11.42
C ILE A 32 -3.38 -13.09 -11.18
N TYR A 33 -4.45 -13.11 -11.97
CA TYR A 33 -5.55 -14.05 -11.77
C TYR A 33 -5.99 -14.69 -13.07
N VAL A 34 -6.51 -15.91 -12.96
CA VAL A 34 -7.13 -16.68 -14.04
C VAL A 34 -8.59 -16.87 -13.70
N ILE A 35 -9.46 -16.75 -14.71
CA ILE A 35 -10.91 -16.88 -14.58
C ILE A 35 -11.34 -18.25 -15.11
N GLY A 36 -12.02 -19.03 -14.27
CA GLY A 36 -12.53 -20.36 -14.56
C GLY A 36 -11.43 -21.31 -15.04
N SER A 37 -11.76 -22.16 -16.01
CA SER A 37 -10.84 -23.13 -16.62
C SER A 37 -10.01 -22.49 -17.75
N MET A 38 -9.26 -21.43 -17.46
CA MET A 38 -8.50 -20.64 -18.46
C MET A 38 -9.38 -19.92 -19.50
N MET A 39 -10.61 -19.53 -19.12
CA MET A 39 -11.48 -18.74 -20.00
C MET A 39 -11.03 -17.27 -20.12
N GLY A 40 -10.14 -16.84 -19.24
CA GLY A 40 -9.48 -15.55 -19.30
C GLY A 40 -8.42 -15.42 -18.22
N ALA A 41 -7.59 -14.39 -18.36
CA ALA A 41 -6.57 -14.03 -17.38
C ALA A 41 -6.56 -12.51 -17.21
N GLY A 42 -6.11 -12.06 -16.06
CA GLY A 42 -6.04 -10.64 -15.75
C GLY A 42 -4.93 -10.31 -14.80
N VAL A 43 -4.61 -9.02 -14.79
CA VAL A 43 -3.63 -8.40 -13.91
C VAL A 43 -4.33 -7.29 -13.17
N GLN A 44 -4.21 -7.31 -11.85
CA GLN A 44 -4.85 -6.36 -10.98
C GLN A 44 -3.83 -5.41 -10.38
N PHE A 45 -4.02 -4.13 -10.63
CA PHE A 45 -3.31 -3.02 -10.01
C PHE A 45 -4.16 -2.45 -8.86
N PRO A 46 -3.60 -1.60 -8.00
CA PRO A 46 -4.37 -0.95 -6.94
C PRO A 46 -5.62 -0.22 -7.46
N LEU A 47 -5.50 0.55 -8.54
CA LEU A 47 -6.57 1.43 -9.02
C LEU A 47 -7.46 0.82 -10.11
N PHE A 48 -6.99 -0.21 -10.81
CA PHE A 48 -7.69 -0.84 -11.91
C PHE A 48 -7.25 -2.29 -12.11
N ARG A 49 -8.07 -3.07 -12.79
CA ARG A 49 -7.71 -4.40 -13.29
C ARG A 49 -7.84 -4.44 -14.81
N TYR A 50 -6.83 -5.02 -15.45
CA TYR A 50 -6.88 -5.40 -16.84
C TYR A 50 -7.22 -6.87 -16.92
N GLN A 51 -8.20 -7.25 -17.75
CA GLN A 51 -8.54 -8.64 -18.00
C GLN A 51 -8.72 -8.90 -19.49
N GLU A 52 -8.30 -10.08 -19.90
CA GLU A 52 -8.44 -10.58 -21.26
C GLU A 52 -9.23 -11.89 -21.20
N THR A 53 -10.33 -11.92 -21.96
CA THR A 53 -11.24 -13.07 -22.04
C THR A 53 -11.50 -13.40 -23.51
N TYR A 54 -12.15 -14.52 -23.76
CA TYR A 54 -12.63 -14.87 -25.11
C TYR A 54 -13.56 -13.81 -25.73
N MET A 55 -14.21 -12.97 -24.92
CA MET A 55 -15.05 -11.85 -25.40
C MET A 55 -14.25 -10.55 -25.65
N GLY A 56 -12.93 -10.57 -25.43
CA GLY A 56 -12.04 -9.42 -25.62
C GLY A 56 -11.41 -8.91 -24.32
N ALA A 57 -10.63 -7.83 -24.48
CA ALA A 57 -9.93 -7.15 -23.41
C ALA A 57 -10.82 -6.09 -22.74
N ASN A 58 -10.73 -5.96 -21.43
CA ASN A 58 -11.48 -4.99 -20.65
C ASN A 58 -10.64 -4.43 -19.51
N VAL A 59 -10.78 -3.12 -19.25
CA VAL A 59 -10.20 -2.45 -18.09
C VAL A 59 -11.33 -2.08 -17.15
N ILE A 60 -11.29 -2.61 -15.93
CA ILE A 60 -12.27 -2.33 -14.89
C ILE A 60 -11.59 -1.49 -13.81
N THR A 61 -12.13 -0.30 -13.59
CA THR A 61 -11.65 0.62 -12.55
C THR A 61 -12.26 0.28 -11.20
N ILE A 62 -11.61 0.69 -10.12
CA ILE A 62 -12.13 0.48 -8.76
C ILE A 62 -13.50 1.15 -8.53
N ILE A 63 -13.74 2.28 -9.18
CA ILE A 63 -15.04 2.98 -9.13
C ILE A 63 -16.15 2.08 -9.70
N ARG A 64 -15.87 1.41 -10.83
CA ARG A 64 -16.84 0.53 -11.48
C ARG A 64 -17.09 -0.74 -10.66
N ASP A 65 -16.05 -1.30 -10.04
CA ASP A 65 -16.22 -2.43 -9.11
C ASP A 65 -17.07 -2.06 -7.89
N LEU A 66 -16.89 -0.85 -7.35
CA LEU A 66 -17.71 -0.37 -6.23
C LEU A 66 -19.16 -0.09 -6.65
N GLN A 67 -19.38 0.47 -7.85
CA GLN A 67 -20.71 0.65 -8.42
C GLN A 67 -21.45 -0.68 -8.54
N TYR A 68 -20.80 -1.74 -9.03
CA TYR A 68 -21.42 -3.06 -9.10
C TYR A 68 -21.83 -3.64 -7.74
N VAL A 69 -21.09 -3.32 -6.69
CA VAL A 69 -21.46 -3.69 -5.32
C VAL A 69 -22.64 -2.85 -4.82
N LEU A 70 -22.62 -1.53 -5.06
CA LEU A 70 -23.69 -0.60 -4.63
C LEU A 70 -25.02 -0.86 -5.37
N GLU A 71 -24.95 -1.22 -6.64
CA GLU A 71 -26.11 -1.60 -7.48
C GLU A 71 -26.64 -2.99 -7.14
N GLY A 72 -25.94 -3.76 -6.30
CA GLY A 72 -26.30 -5.14 -5.96
C GLY A 72 -26.09 -6.14 -7.11
N SER A 73 -25.33 -5.76 -8.15
CA SER A 73 -24.93 -6.67 -9.22
C SER A 73 -23.93 -7.72 -8.71
N ILE A 74 -23.06 -7.33 -7.78
CA ILE A 74 -22.15 -8.23 -7.06
C ILE A 74 -22.61 -8.31 -5.60
N THR A 75 -22.95 -9.51 -5.12
CA THR A 75 -23.45 -9.72 -3.75
C THR A 75 -22.69 -10.83 -3.01
N GLY A 76 -22.93 -10.92 -1.70
CA GLY A 76 -22.38 -11.97 -0.85
C GLY A 76 -20.86 -11.91 -0.74
N ARG A 77 -20.21 -13.07 -0.80
CA ARG A 77 -18.76 -13.22 -0.60
C ARG A 77 -17.94 -12.46 -1.66
N SER A 78 -18.45 -12.37 -2.89
CA SER A 78 -17.78 -11.68 -4.00
C SER A 78 -17.74 -10.16 -3.84
N ALA A 79 -18.65 -9.58 -3.04
CA ALA A 79 -18.67 -8.14 -2.76
C ALA A 79 -17.59 -7.72 -1.75
N LEU A 80 -17.10 -8.65 -0.93
CA LEU A 80 -16.05 -8.38 0.07
C LEU A 80 -14.71 -8.03 -0.59
N MET A 81 -14.42 -8.63 -1.74
CA MET A 81 -13.15 -8.41 -2.43
C MET A 81 -12.99 -6.94 -2.85
N PRO A 82 -13.93 -6.32 -3.59
CA PRO A 82 -13.87 -4.88 -3.89
C PRO A 82 -13.79 -3.99 -2.65
N VAL A 83 -14.45 -4.36 -1.55
CA VAL A 83 -14.43 -3.60 -0.29
C VAL A 83 -13.04 -3.62 0.34
N PHE A 84 -12.46 -4.81 0.56
CA PHE A 84 -11.10 -4.92 1.10
C PHE A 84 -10.07 -4.32 0.15
N TRP A 85 -10.25 -4.46 -1.16
CA TRP A 85 -9.38 -3.85 -2.15
C TRP A 85 -9.39 -2.33 -2.06
N THR A 86 -10.59 -1.73 -1.97
CA THR A 86 -10.76 -0.28 -1.81
C THR A 86 -10.14 0.22 -0.51
N ALA A 87 -10.34 -0.52 0.59
CA ALA A 87 -9.67 -0.21 1.85
C ALA A 87 -8.13 -0.25 1.69
N GLY A 88 -7.60 -1.23 0.95
CA GLY A 88 -6.17 -1.33 0.63
C GLY A 88 -5.65 -0.11 -0.13
N VAL A 89 -6.39 0.37 -1.13
CA VAL A 89 -6.05 1.59 -1.88
C VAL A 89 -6.03 2.81 -0.97
N ILE A 90 -7.02 2.95 -0.08
CA ILE A 90 -7.10 4.06 0.88
C ILE A 90 -5.89 4.03 1.82
N PHE A 91 -5.58 2.86 2.40
CA PHE A 91 -4.41 2.69 3.28
C PHE A 91 -3.10 2.99 2.56
N GLY A 92 -2.92 2.48 1.34
CA GLY A 92 -1.72 2.76 0.56
C GLY A 92 -1.59 4.25 0.25
N SER A 93 -2.70 4.93 0.00
CA SER A 93 -2.74 6.37 -0.33
C SER A 93 -2.36 7.21 0.89
N PHE A 94 -2.84 6.84 2.09
CA PHE A 94 -2.36 7.43 3.33
C PHE A 94 -0.87 7.18 3.55
N GLY A 95 -0.39 5.97 3.23
CA GLY A 95 1.03 5.63 3.27
C GLY A 95 1.87 6.54 2.40
N LEU A 96 1.46 6.72 1.14
CA LEU A 96 2.09 7.63 0.20
C LEU A 96 2.06 9.07 0.71
N PHE A 97 0.92 9.52 1.23
CA PHE A 97 0.75 10.86 1.79
C PHE A 97 1.75 11.13 2.93
N PHE A 98 1.87 10.22 3.91
CA PHE A 98 2.82 10.39 5.02
C PHE A 98 4.29 10.40 4.59
N ILE A 99 4.63 9.70 3.51
CA ILE A 99 6.00 9.67 2.97
C ILE A 99 6.29 10.93 2.14
N ALA A 100 5.31 11.40 1.37
CA ALA A 100 5.45 12.53 0.46
C ALA A 100 5.49 13.89 1.18
N ILE A 101 5.08 13.97 2.45
CA ILE A 101 5.21 15.21 3.23
C ILE A 101 6.71 15.49 3.51
N PRO A 102 7.23 16.66 3.07
CA PRO A 102 8.61 17.05 3.30
C PRO A 102 8.96 17.13 4.79
N SER A 103 10.18 16.75 5.14
CA SER A 103 10.70 16.82 6.53
C SER A 103 10.56 18.21 7.18
N ARG A 104 10.53 19.29 6.38
CA ARG A 104 10.41 20.67 6.87
C ARG A 104 9.09 21.00 7.55
N ILE A 105 8.03 20.24 7.29
CA ILE A 105 6.67 20.43 7.85
C ILE A 105 6.35 19.30 8.86
N ARG A 106 7.35 18.47 9.17
CA ARG A 106 7.18 17.13 9.74
C ARG A 106 7.02 17.08 11.27
N GLY A 107 6.87 18.22 11.95
CA GLY A 107 6.77 18.27 13.42
C GLY A 107 5.68 17.38 14.06
N TRP A 108 4.76 16.82 13.26
CA TRP A 108 3.68 15.94 13.72
C TRP A 108 3.55 14.62 12.91
N TYR A 109 4.44 14.36 11.93
CA TYR A 109 4.24 13.30 10.92
C TYR A 109 5.43 12.33 10.84
N SER A 110 5.28 11.12 11.38
CA SER A 110 6.35 10.12 11.30
C SER A 110 6.25 9.28 10.01
N PRO A 111 7.35 9.11 9.24
CA PRO A 111 7.38 8.20 8.08
C PRO A 111 7.10 6.74 8.48
N ARG A 112 7.32 6.37 9.75
CA ARG A 112 6.95 5.07 10.30
C ARG A 112 5.45 4.80 10.15
N ARG A 113 4.60 5.82 10.33
CA ARG A 113 3.14 5.71 10.10
C ARG A 113 2.85 5.41 8.63
N GLY A 114 3.59 6.03 7.71
CA GLY A 114 3.51 5.73 6.29
C GLY A 114 3.83 4.27 5.97
N GLY A 115 4.89 3.73 6.57
CA GLY A 115 5.27 2.32 6.44
C GLY A 115 4.18 1.36 6.96
N ILE A 116 3.58 1.65 8.12
CA ILE A 116 2.46 0.88 8.67
C ILE A 116 1.25 0.90 7.72
N CYS A 117 0.91 2.06 7.16
CA CYS A 117 -0.18 2.19 6.19
C CYS A 117 0.07 1.36 4.92
N ILE A 118 1.30 1.35 4.39
CA ILE A 118 1.66 0.53 3.22
C ILE A 118 1.59 -0.97 3.54
N MET A 119 2.11 -1.41 4.69
CA MET A 119 1.98 -2.80 5.12
C MET A 119 0.51 -3.21 5.29
N GLY A 120 -0.30 -2.33 5.90
CA GLY A 120 -1.74 -2.50 6.03
C GLY A 120 -2.45 -2.64 4.69
N ALA A 121 -2.05 -1.87 3.67
CA ALA A 121 -2.56 -2.02 2.31
C ALA A 121 -2.26 -3.41 1.74
N GLY A 122 -1.02 -3.91 1.89
CA GLY A 122 -0.64 -5.26 1.49
C GLY A 122 -1.50 -6.34 2.16
N PHE A 123 -1.74 -6.20 3.47
CA PHE A 123 -2.59 -7.13 4.22
C PHE A 123 -4.07 -7.08 3.76
N LEU A 124 -4.59 -5.89 3.47
CA LEU A 124 -5.95 -5.73 2.94
C LEU A 124 -6.11 -6.33 1.55
N TYR A 125 -5.11 -6.19 0.67
CA TYR A 125 -5.11 -6.89 -0.62
C TYR A 125 -5.07 -8.41 -0.45
N LEU A 126 -4.31 -8.91 0.52
CA LEU A 126 -4.31 -10.34 0.85
C LEU A 126 -5.69 -10.82 1.30
N LEU A 127 -6.35 -10.08 2.20
CA LEU A 127 -7.72 -10.38 2.64
C LEU A 127 -8.73 -10.33 1.49
N ALA A 128 -8.57 -9.37 0.57
CA ALA A 128 -9.40 -9.28 -0.63
C ALA A 128 -9.28 -10.55 -1.49
N LEU A 129 -8.07 -11.07 -1.66
CA LEU A 129 -7.82 -12.31 -2.41
C LEU A 129 -8.36 -13.55 -1.67
N ILE A 130 -8.21 -13.62 -0.35
CA ILE A 130 -8.78 -14.70 0.47
C ILE A 130 -10.32 -14.67 0.42
N ALA A 131 -10.91 -13.48 0.42
CA ALA A 131 -12.36 -13.32 0.29
C ALA A 131 -12.85 -13.88 -1.06
N GLN A 132 -12.17 -13.57 -2.16
CA GLN A 132 -12.58 -13.99 -3.51
C GLN A 132 -12.24 -15.45 -3.83
N TYR A 133 -11.01 -15.87 -3.56
CA TYR A 133 -10.45 -17.15 -4.00
C TYR A 133 -10.25 -18.16 -2.86
N GLY A 134 -10.47 -17.75 -1.61
CA GLY A 134 -10.21 -18.58 -0.44
C GLY A 134 -8.74 -18.61 -0.01
N PRO A 135 -8.42 -19.24 1.14
CA PRO A 135 -7.07 -19.27 1.70
C PRO A 135 -6.01 -19.93 0.81
N THR A 136 -6.44 -20.83 -0.07
CA THR A 136 -5.59 -21.50 -1.06
C THR A 136 -5.43 -20.70 -2.36
N PHE A 137 -6.02 -19.51 -2.44
CA PHE A 137 -6.09 -18.67 -3.64
C PHE A 137 -6.64 -19.39 -4.87
N SER A 138 -7.52 -20.38 -4.67
CA SER A 138 -8.14 -21.17 -5.72
C SER A 138 -9.60 -21.45 -5.39
N SER A 139 -10.48 -21.10 -6.31
CA SER A 139 -11.93 -21.31 -6.23
C SER A 139 -12.45 -21.91 -7.54
N SER A 140 -13.73 -22.28 -7.56
CA SER A 140 -14.40 -22.70 -8.81
C SER A 140 -14.37 -21.61 -9.89
N GLY A 141 -14.16 -20.35 -9.50
CA GLY A 141 -14.02 -19.21 -10.40
C GLY A 141 -12.60 -18.99 -10.93
N GLY A 142 -11.64 -19.85 -10.59
CA GLY A 142 -10.24 -19.76 -11.02
C GLY A 142 -9.27 -19.56 -9.84
N PHE A 143 -8.07 -19.04 -10.11
CA PHE A 143 -7.04 -18.86 -9.08
C PHE A 143 -6.34 -17.49 -9.20
N ALA A 144 -5.68 -17.06 -8.13
CA ALA A 144 -4.92 -15.82 -8.09
C ALA A 144 -3.54 -15.99 -7.45
N ILE A 145 -2.56 -15.24 -7.94
CA ILE A 145 -1.20 -15.19 -7.42
C ILE A 145 -0.96 -13.78 -6.87
N PRO A 146 -0.74 -13.62 -5.55
CA PRO A 146 -0.59 -12.31 -4.90
C PRO A 146 0.82 -11.73 -5.09
N VAL A 147 1.25 -11.48 -6.34
CA VAL A 147 2.63 -11.07 -6.64
C VAL A 147 3.05 -9.75 -5.99
N GLY A 148 2.14 -8.78 -5.85
CA GLY A 148 2.46 -7.49 -5.25
C GLY A 148 2.25 -7.42 -3.74
N VAL A 149 1.55 -8.38 -3.11
CA VAL A 149 1.39 -8.38 -1.64
C VAL A 149 2.75 -8.42 -0.92
N PRO A 150 3.69 -9.33 -1.27
CA PRO A 150 5.03 -9.30 -0.71
C PRO A 150 5.76 -7.98 -0.95
N VAL A 151 5.56 -7.35 -2.10
CA VAL A 151 6.18 -6.05 -2.45
C VAL A 151 5.67 -4.95 -1.52
N PHE A 152 4.36 -4.86 -1.30
CA PHE A 152 3.77 -3.90 -0.37
C PHE A 152 4.28 -4.12 1.07
N ILE A 153 4.32 -5.38 1.53
CA ILE A 153 4.82 -5.69 2.89
C ILE A 153 6.29 -5.33 3.03
N ALA A 154 7.14 -5.74 2.07
CA ALA A 154 8.58 -5.45 2.10
C ALA A 154 8.86 -3.94 2.03
N ALA A 155 8.18 -3.22 1.15
CA ALA A 155 8.36 -1.78 1.02
C ALA A 155 7.88 -1.03 2.27
N GLY A 156 6.72 -1.39 2.81
CA GLY A 156 6.22 -0.80 4.05
C GLY A 156 7.13 -1.09 5.23
N TRP A 157 7.70 -2.31 5.31
CA TRP A 157 8.71 -2.67 6.30
C TRP A 157 9.98 -1.81 6.15
N LEU A 158 10.51 -1.63 4.94
CA LEU A 158 11.70 -0.80 4.70
C LEU A 158 11.51 0.67 5.11
N VAL A 159 10.30 1.19 4.92
CA VAL A 159 9.93 2.54 5.36
C VAL A 159 9.80 2.59 6.88
N TRP A 160 9.15 1.59 7.47
CA TRP A 160 8.89 1.52 8.92
C TRP A 160 10.15 1.27 9.75
N SER A 161 11.03 0.37 9.30
CA SER A 161 12.25 -0.03 10.02
C SER A 161 13.25 1.10 10.20
N GLY A 162 13.07 2.22 9.49
CA GLY A 162 14.05 3.29 9.47
C GLY A 162 15.36 2.84 8.81
N THR A 163 15.43 1.67 8.16
CA THR A 163 16.60 1.28 7.35
C THR A 163 16.83 2.31 6.25
N LEU A 164 15.73 2.83 5.70
CA LEU A 164 15.79 3.96 4.79
C LEU A 164 15.94 5.30 5.52
N PHE A 165 15.71 5.41 6.84
CA PHE A 165 15.72 6.63 7.72
C PHE A 165 16.56 6.49 9.02
N PRO A 166 17.88 6.26 8.96
CA PRO A 166 18.69 6.04 10.17
C PRO A 166 18.81 7.25 11.12
N TYR A 167 18.38 8.45 10.71
CA TYR A 167 18.49 9.68 11.50
C TYR A 167 17.14 10.19 12.07
N ALA A 168 16.03 9.47 11.84
CA ALA A 168 14.71 9.87 12.34
C ALA A 168 14.46 9.45 13.81
N ASP A 169 15.40 8.72 14.43
CA ASP A 169 15.24 8.18 15.79
C ASP A 169 15.66 9.16 16.88
N GLU A 170 16.40 10.23 16.55
CA GLU A 170 16.83 11.24 17.54
C GLU A 170 15.71 12.19 17.97
N THR A 171 14.54 12.20 17.32
CA THR A 171 13.44 13.12 17.63
C THR A 171 12.23 12.49 18.32
N ASP A 172 12.23 11.16 18.55
CA ASP A 172 11.17 10.46 19.31
C ASP A 172 11.56 10.26 20.79
N VAL A 173 12.76 10.70 21.21
CA VAL A 173 13.22 10.69 22.62
C VAL A 173 13.03 12.06 23.27
N ASP A 174 11.84 12.63 23.14
CA ASP A 174 11.35 13.65 24.07
C ASP A 174 10.08 13.08 24.71
N ASN A 175 10.29 12.10 25.59
CA ASN A 175 9.27 11.69 26.54
C ASN A 175 9.29 12.71 27.69
N PRO A 176 8.27 13.57 27.87
CA PRO A 176 8.25 14.56 28.95
C PRO A 176 7.98 13.97 30.35
N GLU A 177 8.03 12.65 30.53
CA GLU A 177 7.66 12.01 31.80
C GLU A 177 8.78 11.89 32.85
N ASP A 178 10.03 12.27 32.56
CA ASP A 178 11.16 12.02 33.49
C ASP A 178 11.64 13.25 34.29
N SER A 179 10.88 14.35 34.32
CA SER A 179 11.27 15.58 35.04
C SER A 179 10.50 15.85 36.34
N GLN A 180 10.02 14.82 37.05
CA GLN A 180 9.34 14.99 38.35
C GLN A 180 10.03 14.38 39.57
N ASP A 181 11.33 14.06 39.50
CA ASP A 181 12.06 13.55 40.67
C ASP A 181 13.34 14.35 41.01
N ILE A 182 13.34 15.68 40.90
CA ILE A 182 14.32 16.49 41.64
C ILE A 182 13.70 17.83 42.10
N SER A 183 13.09 17.84 43.28
CA SER A 183 13.12 19.00 44.16
C SER A 183 12.84 18.58 45.62
N SER A 184 13.96 18.54 46.35
CA SER A 184 14.20 18.80 47.78
C SER A 184 13.00 19.08 48.70
#